data_AF-S8BSN1-F1
#
_entry.id   AF-S8BSN1-F1
#
_cell.length_a   1.000
_cell.length_b   1.000
_cell.length_c   1.000
_cell.angle_alpha   90.00
_cell.angle_beta   90.00
_cell.angle_gamma   90.00
#
_symmetry.space_group_name_H-M   'P 1'
#
loop_
_entity.id
_entity.type
_entity.pdbx_description
1 polymer ?
#
loop_
_entity_poly.entity_id
_entity_poly.type
_entity_poly.pdbx_seq_one_letter_code
_entity_poly.pdbx_strand_id
1 'polypeptide(L)'
;FFFFFFFFQLYYRPTSRELRRLDSVSRSPIYTSFTETLDGSSCIRAFDSTGIFFSRFMQHVHLYQQSSYSEIVASLWLSLRLQLMAAFIISFIAVTAVFGTHGYNIHVSLGTSGLIGLALSYSSPIVSLLGSFLTSFTETEKEMISVERVLQYMEIPQETQTREEEEEDSSSSNWPTKGEIEFRNVTLRYTPSSPPSLVDLSFAISHGTR
;
A
#
# COMPACT_ATOMS: atom_id res chain seq x y z
N PHE A 1 -13.45 10.04 -28.88
CA PHE A 1 -12.13 9.74 -28.28
C PHE A 1 -12.09 10.16 -26.80
N PHE A 2 -12.25 11.46 -26.48
CA PHE A 2 -12.27 11.97 -25.10
C PHE A 2 -13.33 11.32 -24.18
N PHE A 3 -14.56 11.16 -24.66
CA PHE A 3 -15.64 10.58 -23.86
C PHE A 3 -15.40 9.11 -23.48
N PHE A 4 -14.71 8.37 -24.34
CA PHE A 4 -14.39 6.95 -24.13
C PHE A 4 -13.22 6.78 -23.16
N PHE A 5 -12.18 7.61 -23.28
CA PHE A 5 -11.10 7.71 -22.29
C PHE A 5 -11.63 8.08 -20.91
N PHE A 6 -12.53 9.05 -20.84
CA PHE A 6 -13.16 9.49 -19.59
C PHE A 6 -14.00 8.36 -18.96
N PHE A 7 -14.74 7.60 -19.77
CA PHE A 7 -15.52 6.46 -19.28
C PHE A 7 -14.64 5.31 -18.77
N PHE A 8 -13.54 5.01 -19.47
CA PHE A 8 -12.55 4.02 -19.02
C PHE A 8 -11.85 4.46 -17.74
N GLN A 9 -11.48 5.74 -17.65
CA GLN A 9 -10.85 6.30 -16.46
C GLN A 9 -11.79 6.31 -15.25
N LEU A 10 -13.09 6.55 -15.46
CA LEU A 10 -14.13 6.48 -14.44
C LEU A 10 -14.40 5.05 -13.94
N TYR A 11 -14.29 4.04 -14.79
CA TYR A 11 -14.54 2.65 -14.39
C TYR A 11 -13.28 1.98 -13.81
N TYR A 12 -12.10 2.28 -14.36
CA TYR A 12 -10.84 1.70 -13.91
C TYR A 12 -10.40 2.19 -12.53
N ARG A 13 -10.59 3.49 -12.25
CA ARG A 13 -10.14 4.12 -11.01
C ARG A 13 -10.77 3.51 -9.74
N PRO A 14 -12.09 3.30 -9.64
CA PRO A 14 -12.70 2.66 -8.47
C PRO A 14 -12.37 1.17 -8.38
N THR A 15 -12.35 0.42 -9.50
CA THR A 15 -12.04 -1.01 -9.48
C THR A 15 -10.59 -1.27 -9.08
N SER A 16 -9.63 -0.53 -9.64
CA SER A 16 -8.21 -0.63 -9.28
C SER A 16 -7.99 -0.30 -7.79
N ARG A 17 -8.63 0.75 -7.28
CA ARG A 17 -8.51 1.15 -5.87
C ARG A 17 -9.01 0.08 -4.90
N GLU A 18 -10.17 -0.53 -5.16
CA GLU A 18 -10.72 -1.55 -4.26
C GLU A 18 -9.94 -2.87 -4.33
N LEU A 19 -9.48 -3.28 -5.52
CA LEU A 19 -8.62 -4.46 -5.68
C LEU A 19 -7.29 -4.29 -4.94
N ARG A 20 -6.73 -3.09 -5.01
CA ARG A 20 -5.51 -2.70 -4.30
C ARG A 20 -5.67 -2.69 -2.78
N ARG A 21 -6.84 -2.27 -2.28
CA ARG A 21 -7.17 -2.33 -0.86
C ARG A 21 -7.22 -3.79 -0.38
N LEU A 22 -7.80 -4.68 -1.18
CA LEU A 22 -7.85 -6.12 -0.91
C LEU A 22 -6.46 -6.77 -0.90
N ASP A 23 -5.58 -6.47 -1.87
CA ASP A 23 -4.20 -7.00 -1.89
C ASP A 23 -3.42 -6.57 -0.62
N SER A 24 -3.46 -5.28 -0.29
CA SER A 24 -2.74 -4.74 0.88
C SER A 24 -3.25 -5.35 2.21
N VAL A 25 -4.57 -5.46 2.37
CA VAL A 25 -5.17 -6.02 3.60
C VAL A 25 -4.94 -7.53 3.73
N SER A 26 -4.87 -8.25 2.61
CA SER A 26 -4.68 -9.72 2.64
C SER A 26 -3.25 -10.17 2.98
N ARG A 27 -2.23 -9.30 2.83
CA ARG A 27 -0.83 -9.62 3.16
C ARG A 27 -0.51 -9.52 4.65
N SER A 28 -1.10 -8.57 5.36
CA SER A 28 -0.81 -8.33 6.79
C SER A 28 -1.00 -9.57 7.69
N PRO A 29 -2.11 -10.33 7.59
CA PRO A 29 -2.34 -11.51 8.43
C PRO A 29 -1.30 -12.63 8.26
N ILE A 30 -0.69 -12.74 7.07
CA ILE A 30 0.34 -13.76 6.81
C ILE A 30 1.59 -13.46 7.65
N TYR A 31 2.03 -12.20 7.67
CA TYR A 31 3.19 -11.79 8.46
C TYR A 31 2.92 -11.93 9.96
N THR A 32 1.75 -11.50 10.43
CA THR A 32 1.37 -11.63 11.84
C THR A 32 1.30 -13.09 12.27
N SER A 33 0.64 -13.95 11.48
CA SER A 33 0.51 -15.39 11.79
C SER A 33 1.87 -16.10 11.79
N PHE A 34 2.79 -15.69 10.91
CA PHE A 34 4.14 -16.24 10.87
C PHE A 34 4.94 -15.85 12.12
N THR A 35 4.93 -14.57 12.51
CA THR A 35 5.61 -14.10 13.73
C THR A 35 5.04 -14.76 14.98
N GLU A 36 3.72 -14.85 15.10
CA GLU A 36 3.04 -15.53 16.22
C GLU A 36 3.43 -17.01 16.32
N THR A 37 3.59 -17.68 15.17
CA THR A 37 4.01 -19.09 15.13
C THR A 37 5.47 -19.27 15.54
N LEU A 38 6.35 -18.32 15.19
CA LEU A 38 7.76 -18.34 15.61
C LEU A 38 7.88 -18.18 17.13
N ASP A 39 7.23 -17.16 17.68
CA ASP A 39 7.24 -16.86 19.12
C ASP A 39 6.58 -17.98 19.94
N GLY A 40 5.49 -18.55 19.42
CA GLY A 40 4.73 -19.64 20.06
C GLY A 40 5.22 -21.06 19.73
N SER A 41 6.33 -21.22 19.03
CA SER A 41 6.74 -22.51 18.44
C SER A 41 6.92 -23.64 19.46
N SER A 42 7.42 -23.34 20.66
CA SER A 42 7.59 -24.30 21.76
C SER A 42 6.24 -24.78 22.30
N CYS A 43 5.28 -23.86 22.46
CA CYS A 43 3.93 -24.14 22.92
C CYS A 43 3.15 -24.99 21.91
N ILE A 44 3.21 -24.62 20.62
CA ILE A 44 2.53 -25.34 19.54
C ILE A 44 3.02 -26.79 19.45
N ARG A 45 4.34 -27.01 19.62
CA ARG A 45 4.94 -28.35 19.65
C ARG A 45 4.57 -29.13 20.91
N ALA A 46 4.52 -28.47 22.07
CA ALA A 46 4.14 -29.12 23.33
C ALA A 46 2.70 -29.63 23.32
N PHE A 47 1.78 -28.92 22.66
CA PHE A 47 0.36 -29.29 22.51
C PHE A 47 0.05 -30.06 21.22
N ASP A 48 1.06 -30.49 20.45
CA ASP A 48 0.93 -31.18 19.16
C ASP A 48 -0.10 -30.53 18.20
N SER A 49 -0.21 -29.20 18.25
CA SER A 49 -1.24 -28.43 17.53
C SER A 49 -0.73 -27.85 16.21
N THR A 50 0.38 -28.39 15.69
CA THR A 50 1.05 -27.94 14.47
C THR A 50 0.13 -27.97 13.24
N GLY A 51 -0.68 -29.02 13.09
CA GLY A 51 -1.60 -29.16 11.96
C GLY A 51 -2.69 -28.10 11.91
N ILE A 52 -3.19 -27.66 13.07
CA ILE A 52 -4.23 -26.62 13.17
C ILE A 52 -3.64 -25.26 12.76
N PHE A 53 -2.47 -24.91 13.29
CA PHE A 53 -1.77 -23.68 12.91
C PHE A 53 -1.37 -23.67 11.44
N PHE A 54 -0.90 -24.80 10.91
CA PHE A 54 -0.57 -24.95 9.50
C PHE A 54 -1.79 -24.78 8.60
N SER A 55 -2.93 -25.38 8.95
CA SER A 55 -4.18 -25.22 8.20
C SER A 55 -4.67 -23.77 8.18
N ARG A 56 -4.58 -23.06 9.32
CA ARG A 56 -4.91 -21.63 9.41
C ARG A 56 -3.98 -20.76 8.55
N PHE A 57 -2.68 -21.03 8.61
CA PHE A 57 -1.70 -20.34 7.77
C PHE A 57 -1.99 -20.55 6.28
N MET A 58 -2.26 -21.80 5.88
CA MET A 58 -2.64 -22.13 4.49
C MET A 58 -3.92 -21.44 4.05
N GLN A 59 -4.90 -21.24 4.93
CA GLN A 59 -6.11 -20.49 4.62
C GLN A 59 -5.79 -19.02 4.34
N HIS A 60 -4.93 -18.38 5.13
CA HIS A 60 -4.48 -17.01 4.87
C HIS A 60 -3.74 -16.89 3.54
N VAL A 61 -2.84 -17.84 3.24
CA VAL A 61 -2.12 -17.89 1.96
C VAL A 61 -3.08 -18.07 0.79
N HIS A 62 -4.09 -18.94 0.91
CA HIS A 62 -5.07 -19.17 -0.14
C HIS A 62 -5.91 -17.91 -0.43
N LEU A 63 -6.34 -17.19 0.61
CA LEU A 63 -7.05 -15.93 0.46
C LEU A 63 -6.19 -14.86 -0.24
N TYR A 64 -4.91 -14.75 0.14
CA TYR A 64 -3.96 -13.88 -0.54
C TYR A 64 -3.77 -14.26 -2.01
N GLN A 65 -3.56 -15.55 -2.30
CA GLN A 65 -3.42 -16.06 -3.66
C GLN A 65 -4.66 -15.74 -4.51
N GLN A 66 -5.87 -15.92 -3.95
CA GLN A 66 -7.12 -15.60 -4.63
C GLN A 66 -7.22 -14.10 -4.95
N SER A 67 -6.87 -13.24 -3.99
CA SER A 67 -6.85 -11.78 -4.17
C SER A 67 -5.84 -11.37 -5.25
N SER A 68 -4.61 -11.88 -5.16
CA SER A 68 -3.54 -11.59 -6.12
C SER A 68 -3.89 -12.09 -7.53
N TYR A 69 -4.48 -13.27 -7.65
CA TYR A 69 -4.94 -13.78 -8.94
C TYR A 69 -6.05 -12.90 -9.52
N SER A 70 -6.99 -12.45 -8.69
CA SER A 70 -8.05 -11.52 -9.12
C SER A 70 -7.48 -10.18 -9.59
N GLU A 71 -6.40 -9.69 -8.95
CA GLU A 71 -5.68 -8.48 -9.37
C GLU A 71 -5.07 -8.64 -10.76
N ILE A 72 -4.36 -9.75 -10.98
CA ILE A 72 -3.75 -10.08 -12.27
C ILE A 72 -4.84 -10.19 -13.34
N VAL A 73 -5.92 -10.93 -13.09
CA VAL A 73 -7.02 -11.10 -14.05
C VAL A 73 -7.68 -9.76 -14.40
N ALA A 74 -7.89 -8.87 -13.43
CA ALA A 74 -8.44 -7.55 -13.69
C ALA A 74 -7.51 -6.68 -14.56
N SER A 75 -6.20 -6.75 -14.32
CA SER A 75 -5.18 -6.07 -15.14
C SER A 75 -5.19 -6.60 -16.58
N LEU A 76 -5.22 -7.93 -16.76
CA LEU A 76 -5.33 -8.54 -18.10
C LEU A 76 -6.64 -8.18 -18.80
N TRP A 77 -7.76 -8.18 -18.08
CA TRP A 77 -9.07 -7.84 -18.64
C TRP A 77 -9.10 -6.40 -19.19
N LEU A 78 -8.50 -5.46 -18.46
CA LEU A 78 -8.37 -4.09 -18.92
C LEU A 78 -7.43 -3.98 -20.12
N SER A 79 -6.26 -4.63 -20.06
CA SER A 79 -5.30 -4.64 -21.15
C SER A 79 -5.94 -5.14 -22.45
N LEU A 80 -6.69 -6.25 -22.38
CA LEU A 80 -7.45 -6.79 -23.49
C LEU A 80 -8.47 -5.79 -24.03
N ARG A 81 -9.22 -5.12 -23.14
CA ARG A 81 -10.20 -4.09 -23.54
C ARG A 81 -9.55 -2.91 -24.25
N LEU A 82 -8.40 -2.44 -23.80
CA LEU A 82 -7.64 -1.36 -24.44
C LEU A 82 -7.13 -1.80 -25.83
N GLN A 83 -6.60 -3.02 -25.94
CA GLN A 83 -6.15 -3.59 -27.21
C GLN A 83 -7.30 -3.76 -28.22
N LEU A 84 -8.48 -4.21 -27.77
CA LEU A 84 -9.66 -4.31 -28.64
C LEU A 84 -10.08 -2.93 -29.16
N MET A 85 -10.10 -1.90 -28.31
CA MET A 85 -10.44 -0.54 -28.75
C MET A 85 -9.43 0.01 -29.77
N ALA A 86 -8.14 -0.26 -29.56
CA ALA A 86 -7.11 0.07 -30.54
C ALA A 86 -7.34 -0.62 -31.88
N ALA A 87 -7.64 -1.92 -31.87
CA ALA A 87 -7.94 -2.68 -33.07
C ALA A 87 -9.16 -2.10 -33.82
N PHE A 88 -10.20 -1.63 -33.11
CA PHE A 88 -11.34 -0.94 -33.72
C PHE A 88 -10.94 0.38 -34.39
N ILE A 89 -10.10 1.19 -33.75
CA ILE A 89 -9.63 2.47 -34.32
C ILE A 89 -8.77 2.21 -35.56
N ILE A 90 -7.85 1.25 -35.49
CA ILE A 90 -6.99 0.84 -36.60
C ILE A 90 -7.84 0.34 -37.78
N SER A 91 -8.82 -0.52 -37.48
CA SER A 91 -9.76 -1.03 -38.49
C SER A 91 -10.57 0.11 -39.12
N PHE A 92 -11.04 1.08 -38.33
CA PHE A 92 -11.77 2.23 -38.85
C PHE A 92 -10.89 3.08 -39.79
N ILE A 93 -9.64 3.38 -39.39
CA ILE A 93 -8.68 4.12 -40.21
C ILE A 93 -8.40 3.36 -41.52
N ALA A 94 -8.16 2.05 -41.46
CA ALA A 94 -7.90 1.21 -42.62
C ALA A 94 -9.10 1.18 -43.59
N VAL A 95 -10.30 1.00 -43.06
CA VAL A 95 -11.55 1.01 -43.85
C VAL A 95 -11.75 2.36 -44.54
N THR A 96 -11.59 3.47 -43.81
CA THR A 96 -11.76 4.82 -44.35
C THR A 96 -10.73 5.12 -45.44
N ALA A 97 -9.49 4.64 -45.28
CA ALA A 97 -8.43 4.77 -46.29
C ALA A 97 -8.75 4.02 -47.60
N VAL A 98 -9.31 2.81 -47.50
CA VAL A 98 -9.70 2.00 -48.66
C VAL A 98 -10.91 2.61 -49.38
N PHE A 99 -11.93 3.06 -48.64
CA PHE A 99 -13.10 3.69 -49.25
C PHE A 99 -12.79 5.05 -49.90
N GLY A 100 -11.88 5.83 -49.31
CA GLY A 100 -11.42 7.10 -49.89
C GLY A 100 -10.58 6.94 -51.17
N THR A 101 -9.88 5.82 -51.32
CA THR A 101 -9.11 5.51 -52.55
C THR A 101 -9.97 4.93 -53.68
N HIS A 102 -11.11 4.30 -53.37
CA HIS A 102 -12.02 3.70 -54.36
C HIS A 102 -13.09 4.65 -54.95
N GLY A 103 -12.97 5.96 -54.76
CA GLY A 103 -13.74 6.94 -55.55
C GLY A 103 -15.19 7.20 -55.10
N TYR A 104 -15.56 6.83 -53.87
CA TYR A 104 -16.77 7.39 -53.25
C TYR A 104 -16.45 8.80 -52.76
N ASN A 105 -17.24 9.80 -53.18
CA ASN A 105 -17.11 11.24 -52.90
C ASN A 105 -17.17 11.60 -51.40
N ILE A 106 -16.22 11.11 -50.62
CA ILE A 106 -15.91 11.57 -49.28
C ILE A 106 -14.68 12.44 -49.45
N HIS A 107 -14.91 13.75 -49.57
CA HIS A 107 -13.90 14.81 -49.65
C HIS A 107 -13.18 14.95 -48.30
N VAL A 108 -12.61 13.86 -47.78
CA VAL A 108 -11.67 13.94 -46.68
C VAL A 108 -10.32 14.19 -47.33
N SER A 109 -9.93 15.46 -47.32
CA SER A 109 -8.58 15.93 -47.63
C SER A 109 -7.58 15.39 -46.60
N LEU A 110 -7.48 14.07 -46.46
CA LEU A 110 -6.36 13.39 -45.81
C LEU A 110 -5.29 13.27 -46.89
N GLY A 111 -4.64 14.40 -47.18
CA GLY A 111 -3.57 14.48 -48.15
C GLY A 111 -2.52 13.40 -47.90
N THR A 112 -2.13 12.69 -48.96
CA THR A 112 -0.98 11.76 -49.02
C THR A 112 -1.15 10.47 -48.20
N SER A 113 -1.14 9.32 -48.89
CA SER A 113 -1.18 7.97 -48.27
C SER A 113 -0.13 7.75 -47.16
N GLY A 114 0.97 8.51 -47.19
CA GLY A 114 1.98 8.56 -46.15
C GLY A 114 1.45 8.96 -44.77
N LEU A 115 0.48 9.89 -44.67
CA LEU A 115 -0.09 10.31 -43.37
C LEU A 115 -0.92 9.19 -42.73
N ILE A 116 -1.63 8.38 -43.54
CA ILE A 116 -2.38 7.21 -43.07
C ILE A 116 -1.41 6.11 -42.61
N GLY A 117 -0.34 5.87 -43.36
CA GLY A 117 0.73 4.94 -42.97
C GLY A 117 1.40 5.32 -41.65
N LEU A 118 1.63 6.63 -41.42
CA LEU A 118 2.13 7.15 -40.15
C LEU A 118 1.12 6.98 -39.02
N ALA A 119 -0.16 7.29 -39.25
CA ALA A 119 -1.21 7.12 -38.24
C ALA A 119 -1.35 5.66 -37.78
N LEU A 120 -1.31 4.70 -38.72
CA LEU A 120 -1.31 3.27 -38.42
C LEU A 120 -0.04 2.86 -37.64
N SER A 121 1.13 3.32 -38.08
CA SER A 121 2.41 3.02 -37.43
C SER A 121 2.48 3.53 -35.99
N TYR A 122 1.87 4.67 -35.68
CA TYR A 122 1.84 5.21 -34.31
C TYR A 122 0.70 4.66 -33.44
N SER A 123 -0.42 4.26 -34.02
CA SER A 123 -1.59 3.80 -33.27
C SER A 123 -1.35 2.53 -32.44
N SER A 124 -0.62 1.55 -32.99
CA SER A 124 -0.33 0.28 -32.32
C SER A 124 0.63 0.44 -31.12
N PRO A 125 1.80 1.11 -31.27
CA PRO A 125 2.70 1.36 -30.14
C PRO A 125 2.09 2.19 -29.01
N ILE A 126 1.29 3.21 -29.31
CA ILE A 126 0.66 4.09 -28.29
C ILE A 126 -0.18 3.27 -27.31
N VAL A 127 -0.89 2.25 -27.78
CA VAL A 127 -1.78 1.44 -26.95
C VAL A 127 -0.99 0.53 -26.02
N SER A 128 0.08 -0.08 -26.54
CA SER A 128 0.99 -0.88 -25.72
C SER A 128 1.70 -0.04 -24.67
N LEU A 129 2.12 1.18 -25.05
CA LEU A 129 2.76 2.12 -24.14
C LEU A 129 1.80 2.56 -23.04
N LEU A 130 0.53 2.83 -23.36
CA LEU A 130 -0.49 3.24 -22.40
C LEU A 130 -0.78 2.14 -21.36
N GLY A 131 -0.83 0.87 -21.80
CA GLY A 131 -0.98 -0.26 -20.88
C GLY A 131 0.24 -0.42 -19.95
N SER A 132 1.45 -0.26 -20.50
CA SER A 132 2.69 -0.32 -19.71
C SER A 132 2.77 0.86 -18.72
N PHE A 133 2.44 2.07 -19.16
CA PHE A 133 2.36 3.26 -18.32
C PHE A 133 1.37 3.08 -17.17
N LEU A 134 0.21 2.50 -17.43
CA LEU A 134 -0.79 2.25 -16.39
C LEU A 134 -0.27 1.27 -15.35
N THR A 135 0.45 0.22 -15.78
CA THR A 135 1.07 -0.76 -14.89
C THR A 135 2.16 -0.10 -14.03
N SER A 136 3.07 0.65 -14.64
CA SER A 136 4.10 1.39 -13.92
C SER A 136 3.52 2.44 -12.95
N PHE A 137 2.43 3.11 -13.35
CA PHE A 137 1.70 4.03 -12.47
C PHE A 137 1.12 3.28 -11.25
N THR A 138 0.53 2.11 -11.47
CA THR A 138 0.01 1.29 -10.36
C THR A 138 1.11 0.79 -9.44
N GLU A 139 2.27 0.39 -9.96
CA GLU A 139 3.44 0.02 -9.14
C GLU A 139 3.94 1.21 -8.31
N THR A 140 4.02 2.39 -8.91
CA THR A 140 4.47 3.61 -8.22
C THR A 140 3.56 3.96 -7.03
N GLU A 141 2.24 3.89 -7.23
CA GLU A 141 1.28 4.10 -6.14
C GLU A 141 1.41 3.02 -5.04
N LYS A 142 2.06 1.87 -5.31
CA LYS A 142 2.21 0.75 -4.34
C LYS A 142 3.37 1.08 -3.42
N GLU A 143 4.44 1.58 -4.01
CA GLU A 143 5.59 2.09 -3.29
C GLU A 143 5.23 3.33 -2.45
N MET A 144 4.25 4.12 -2.87
CA MET A 144 3.79 5.30 -2.12
C MET A 144 3.14 4.96 -0.77
N ILE A 145 2.60 3.74 -0.60
CA ILE A 145 2.08 3.25 0.70
C ILE A 145 3.21 3.23 1.76
N SER A 146 4.43 2.89 1.35
CA SER A 146 5.58 2.90 2.26
C SER A 146 5.89 4.32 2.75
N VAL A 147 5.75 5.32 1.88
CA VAL A 147 5.92 6.73 2.22
C VAL A 147 4.83 7.19 3.19
N GLU A 148 3.57 6.82 2.95
CA GLU A 148 2.46 7.12 3.85
C GLU A 148 2.71 6.56 5.26
N ARG A 149 3.21 5.32 5.38
CA ARG A 149 3.56 4.73 6.69
C ARG A 149 4.68 5.48 7.40
N VAL A 150 5.71 5.93 6.68
CA VAL A 150 6.79 6.73 7.28
C VAL A 150 6.24 8.06 7.79
N LEU A 151 5.36 8.72 7.02
CA LEU A 151 4.71 9.95 7.46
C LEU A 151 3.83 9.71 8.69
N GLN A 152 3.07 8.62 8.73
CA GLN A 152 2.30 8.24 9.93
C GLN A 152 3.20 8.07 11.15
N TYR A 153 4.37 7.46 11.02
CA TYR A 153 5.32 7.33 12.13
C TYR A 153 5.93 8.67 12.57
N MET A 154 6.09 9.62 11.65
CA MET A 154 6.55 10.98 11.97
C MET A 154 5.52 11.79 12.75
N GLU A 155 4.23 11.49 12.58
CA GLU A 155 3.12 12.18 13.26
C GLU A 155 2.80 11.59 14.65
N ILE A 156 3.40 10.47 15.05
CA ILE A 156 3.19 9.88 16.37
C ILE A 156 3.70 10.86 17.45
N PRO A 157 2.91 11.12 18.52
CA PRO A 157 3.35 11.95 19.62
C PRO A 157 4.67 11.41 20.17
N GLN A 158 5.72 12.23 20.07
CA GLN A 158 7.02 11.89 20.61
C GLN A 158 6.93 11.85 22.13
N GLU A 159 7.68 10.93 22.74
CA GLU A 159 7.98 11.04 24.16
C GLU A 159 8.68 12.38 24.38
N THR A 160 8.29 13.12 25.43
CA THR A 160 8.90 14.41 25.75
C THR A 160 10.41 14.23 25.81
N GLN A 161 11.15 14.85 24.87
CA GLN A 161 12.60 14.90 25.00
C GLN A 161 12.89 15.69 26.28
N THR A 162 13.58 15.05 27.22
CA THR A 162 14.11 15.65 28.45
C THR A 162 14.91 16.95 28.19
N ARG A 163 15.23 17.26 26.94
CA ARG A 163 16.03 18.40 26.50
C ARG A 163 15.39 19.77 26.71
N GLU A 164 14.06 19.88 26.77
CA GLU A 164 13.41 21.18 27.06
C GLU A 164 13.43 21.53 28.58
N GLU A 165 13.78 20.58 29.44
CA GLU A 165 14.00 20.81 30.89
C GLU A 165 15.50 20.87 31.27
N GLU A 166 16.42 20.50 30.37
CA GLU A 166 17.88 20.60 30.60
C GLU A 166 18.42 22.04 30.56
N GLU A 167 17.68 23.01 30.02
CA GLU A 167 18.10 24.42 30.08
C GLU A 167 17.69 25.13 31.38
N GLU A 168 16.76 24.58 32.17
CA GLU A 168 16.36 25.17 33.47
C GLU A 168 16.75 24.35 34.70
N ASP A 169 17.01 23.05 34.60
CA ASP A 169 17.40 22.26 35.78
C ASP A 169 18.89 21.91 35.79
N SER A 170 19.65 22.79 36.46
CA SER A 170 21.06 22.63 36.79
C SER A 170 21.28 21.46 37.76
N SER A 171 21.08 20.22 37.33
CA SER A 171 21.62 19.09 38.08
C SER A 171 23.14 19.16 37.99
N SER A 172 23.80 19.37 39.14
CA SER A 172 25.25 19.54 39.20
C SER A 172 25.97 18.35 38.53
N SER A 173 27.14 18.56 37.95
CA SER A 173 27.98 17.50 37.33
C SER A 173 28.22 16.26 38.22
N ASN A 174 28.04 16.40 39.55
CA ASN A 174 28.18 15.32 40.53
C ASN A 174 26.86 14.62 40.91
N TRP A 175 25.74 14.89 40.20
CA TRP A 175 24.47 14.20 40.43
C TRP A 175 24.48 12.79 39.84
N PRO A 176 23.93 11.78 40.53
CA PRO A 176 23.43 11.83 41.91
C PRO A 176 24.54 11.65 42.96
N THR A 177 24.69 12.61 43.88
CA THR A 177 25.70 12.54 44.97
C THR A 177 25.35 11.50 46.04
N LYS A 178 24.05 11.23 46.22
CA LYS A 178 23.51 10.19 47.11
C LYS A 178 22.46 9.41 46.33
N GLY A 179 22.56 8.08 46.32
CA GLY A 179 21.58 7.19 45.67
C GLY A 179 20.31 7.00 46.49
N GLU A 180 19.76 8.08 47.05
CA GLU A 180 18.49 8.07 47.78
C GLU A 180 17.36 8.38 46.80
N ILE A 181 16.32 7.53 46.79
CA ILE A 181 15.18 7.66 45.87
C ILE A 181 13.91 7.72 46.70
N GLU A 182 13.13 8.78 46.56
CA GLU A 182 11.87 8.95 47.26
C GLU A 182 10.71 9.04 46.26
N PHE A 183 9.77 8.12 46.38
CA PHE A 183 8.48 8.16 45.70
C PHE A 183 7.48 8.83 46.63
N ARG A 184 6.78 9.86 46.13
CA ARG A 184 5.74 10.58 46.87
C ARG A 184 4.46 10.58 46.06
N ASN A 185 3.42 9.89 46.55
CA ASN A 185 2.09 9.84 45.96
C ASN A 185 2.10 9.50 44.45
N VAL A 186 2.98 8.59 44.05
CA VAL A 186 3.16 8.26 42.63
C VAL A 186 2.00 7.41 42.14
N THR A 187 1.41 7.82 41.03
CA THR A 187 0.32 7.12 40.35
C THR A 187 0.77 6.79 38.92
N LEU A 188 0.66 5.52 38.53
CA LEU A 188 1.10 5.05 37.22
C LEU A 188 -0.08 4.50 36.43
N ARG A 189 -0.17 4.87 35.15
CA ARG A 189 -1.21 4.43 34.22
C ARG A 189 -0.58 4.19 32.84
N TYR A 190 -0.86 3.04 32.24
CA TYR A 190 -0.31 2.67 30.92
C TYR A 190 -1.04 3.33 29.75
N THR A 191 -2.36 3.46 29.82
CA THR A 191 -3.15 4.16 28.80
C THR A 191 -4.10 5.15 29.47
N PRO A 192 -4.34 6.35 28.90
CA PRO A 192 -5.20 7.36 29.52
C PRO A 192 -6.60 6.87 29.90
N SER A 193 -7.12 5.88 29.17
CA SER A 193 -8.43 5.27 29.38
C SER A 193 -8.45 4.14 30.42
N SER A 194 -7.30 3.57 30.78
CA SER A 194 -7.21 2.48 31.77
C SER A 194 -7.25 3.00 33.21
N PRO A 195 -7.78 2.21 34.18
CA PRO A 195 -7.60 2.52 35.59
C PRO A 195 -6.10 2.51 35.95
N PRO A 196 -5.67 3.34 36.91
CA PRO A 196 -4.28 3.38 37.36
C PRO A 196 -3.84 2.03 37.93
N SER A 197 -2.64 1.59 37.54
CA SER A 197 -2.04 0.32 38.00
C SER A 197 -1.30 0.49 39.32
N LEU A 198 -0.76 1.68 39.59
CA LEU A 198 -0.25 2.09 40.90
C LEU A 198 -1.04 3.31 41.35
N VAL A 199 -1.43 3.36 42.63
CA VAL A 199 -2.23 4.44 43.21
C VAL A 199 -1.56 4.90 44.49
N ASP A 200 -1.27 6.20 44.59
CA ASP A 200 -0.77 6.88 45.79
C ASP A 200 0.43 6.18 46.47
N LEU A 201 1.38 5.70 45.67
CA LEU A 201 2.54 4.98 46.18
C LEU A 201 3.58 5.96 46.77
N SER A 202 3.86 5.81 48.07
CA SER A 202 4.83 6.63 48.80
C SER A 202 5.81 5.75 49.57
N PHE A 203 7.10 5.82 49.22
CA PHE A 203 8.18 5.12 49.92
C PHE A 203 9.54 5.76 49.63
N ALA A 204 10.49 5.60 50.55
CA ALA A 204 11.85 6.09 50.41
C ALA A 204 12.85 4.92 50.42
N ILE A 205 13.79 4.93 49.48
CA ILE A 205 14.93 4.01 49.41
C ILE A 205 16.16 4.80 49.85
N SER A 206 16.71 4.44 51.01
CA SER A 206 17.94 5.04 51.52
C SER A 206 19.16 4.52 50.75
N HIS A 207 20.18 5.37 50.62
CA HIS A 207 21.46 5.03 50.01
C HIS A 207 22.10 3.77 50.64
N GLY A 208 22.68 2.89 49.82
CA GLY A 208 23.37 1.68 50.28
C GLY A 208 22.46 0.49 50.67
N THR A 209 21.15 0.64 50.53
CA THR A 209 20.17 -0.45 50.74
C THR A 209 20.12 -1.34 49.49
N ARG A 210 20.03 -2.67 49.67
CA ARG A 210 19.91 -3.68 48.62
C ARG A 210 18.53 -4.30 48.59
#